data_AF-A0A011Q8P0-F1
#
_entry.id   AF-A0A011Q8P0-F1
#
_cell.length_a   1.000
_cell.length_b   1.000
_cell.length_c   1.000
_cell.angle_alpha   90.00
_cell.angle_beta   90.00
_cell.angle_gamma   90.00
#
_symmetry.space_group_name_H-M   'P 1'
#
loop_
_entity.id
_entity.type
_entity.pdbx_description
1 polymer ?
#
loop_
_entity_poly.entity_id
_entity_poly.type
_entity_poly.pdbx_seq_one_letter_code
_entity_poly.pdbx_strand_id
1 'polypeptide(L)'
;MRGDVDMGHARALLPLAGALQVQLAQRVVQKGLSVRETERLVQYALRPPKEQAPPRPDRDVLRLQDELADLLGAQVAIRANQRGAGKVLIEFGDLDQLEGILQRLRH
;
A
#
# COMPACT_ATOMS: atom_id res chain seq x y z
N MET A 1 -34.77 -10.61 6.06
CA MET A 1 -33.93 -11.73 6.54
C MET A 1 -32.81 -11.13 7.35
N ARG A 2 -32.69 -11.49 8.64
CA ARG A 2 -31.61 -11.02 9.50
C ARG A 2 -30.30 -11.60 8.98
N GLY A 3 -29.28 -10.75 8.85
CA GLY A 3 -27.95 -11.07 8.30
C GLY A 3 -27.12 -11.97 9.22
N ASP A 4 -27.69 -13.10 9.60
CA ASP A 4 -27.08 -14.10 10.45
C ASP A 4 -26.42 -15.14 9.54
N VAL A 5 -25.20 -14.85 9.06
CA VAL A 5 -24.28 -15.81 8.44
C VAL A 5 -24.96 -16.93 7.64
N ASP A 6 -25.39 -16.65 6.40
CA ASP A 6 -25.90 -17.70 5.52
C ASP A 6 -24.90 -18.87 5.34
N MET A 7 -25.39 -20.01 4.86
CA MET A 7 -24.58 -21.19 4.56
C MET A 7 -23.34 -20.87 3.69
N GLY A 8 -23.46 -19.90 2.76
CA GLY A 8 -22.33 -19.42 1.95
C GLY A 8 -21.22 -18.77 2.77
N HIS A 9 -21.57 -17.98 3.79
CA HIS A 9 -20.61 -17.38 4.72
C HIS A 9 -19.93 -18.46 5.58
N ALA A 10 -20.72 -19.41 6.09
CA ALA A 10 -20.18 -20.52 6.89
C ALA A 10 -19.15 -21.34 6.09
N ARG A 11 -19.48 -21.68 4.84
CA ARG A 11 -18.58 -22.41 3.93
C ARG A 11 -17.29 -21.62 3.64
N ALA A 12 -17.40 -20.30 3.45
CA ALA A 12 -16.24 -19.44 3.21
C ALA A 12 -15.29 -19.40 4.41
N LEU A 13 -15.80 -19.49 5.64
CA LEU A 13 -15.02 -19.40 6.88
C LEU A 13 -14.34 -20.73 7.30
N LEU A 14 -14.80 -21.88 6.78
CA LEU A 14 -14.27 -23.23 7.12
C LEU A 14 -12.74 -23.40 7.02
N PRO A 15 -12.03 -22.80 6.05
CA PRO A 15 -10.58 -22.99 5.94
C PRO A 15 -9.75 -22.29 7.03
N LEU A 16 -10.36 -21.43 7.85
CA LEU A 16 -9.68 -20.67 8.90
C LEU A 16 -9.50 -21.49 10.18
N ALA A 17 -8.42 -21.26 10.91
CA ALA A 17 -8.23 -21.83 12.25
C ALA A 17 -9.22 -21.23 13.26
N GLY A 18 -9.65 -22.00 14.27
CA GLY A 18 -10.79 -21.69 15.14
C GLY A 18 -10.84 -20.26 15.71
N ALA A 19 -9.71 -19.72 16.19
CA ALA A 19 -9.67 -18.34 16.69
C ALA A 19 -9.92 -17.29 15.58
N LEU A 20 -9.31 -17.48 14.40
CA LEU A 20 -9.52 -16.61 13.24
C LEU A 20 -10.95 -16.76 12.69
N GLN A 21 -11.48 -17.98 12.66
CA GLN A 21 -12.83 -18.26 12.19
C GLN A 21 -13.88 -17.48 13.00
N VAL A 22 -13.78 -17.46 14.33
CA VAL A 22 -14.68 -16.71 15.22
C VAL A 22 -14.55 -15.20 15.01
N GLN A 23 -13.32 -14.68 14.95
CA GLN A 23 -13.08 -13.25 14.73
C GLN A 23 -13.62 -12.77 13.39
N LEU A 24 -13.39 -13.54 12.32
CA LEU A 24 -13.83 -13.21 10.97
C LEU A 24 -15.35 -13.35 10.84
N ALA A 25 -15.97 -14.35 11.47
CA ALA A 25 -17.44 -14.48 11.55
C ALA A 25 -18.10 -13.26 12.20
N GLN A 26 -17.58 -12.82 13.36
CA GLN A 26 -18.08 -11.62 14.04
C GLN A 26 -17.96 -10.39 13.13
N ARG A 27 -16.84 -10.26 12.41
CA ARG A 27 -16.62 -9.16 11.47
C ARG A 27 -17.58 -9.20 10.28
N VAL A 28 -17.92 -10.38 9.77
CA VAL A 28 -18.91 -10.56 8.69
C VAL A 28 -20.28 -10.06 9.14
N VAL A 29 -20.72 -10.45 10.34
CA VAL A 29 -22.01 -10.01 10.90
C VAL A 29 -22.03 -8.52 11.19
N GLN A 30 -21.00 -8.00 11.87
CA GLN A 30 -20.92 -6.57 12.23
C GLN A 30 -20.93 -5.65 11.02
N LYS A 31 -20.30 -6.08 9.91
CA LYS A 31 -20.18 -5.27 8.70
C LYS A 31 -21.22 -5.61 7.63
N GLY A 32 -22.10 -6.59 7.88
CA GLY A 32 -23.08 -7.07 6.91
C GLY A 32 -22.44 -7.48 5.58
N LEU A 33 -21.30 -8.18 5.63
CA LEU A 33 -20.56 -8.55 4.42
C LEU A 33 -21.37 -9.56 3.60
N SER A 34 -21.31 -9.43 2.28
CA SER A 34 -21.77 -10.45 1.35
C SER A 34 -20.85 -11.68 1.34
N VAL A 35 -21.35 -12.79 0.80
CA VAL A 35 -20.58 -14.03 0.63
C VAL A 35 -19.28 -13.78 -0.13
N ARG A 36 -19.32 -12.99 -1.22
CA ARG A 36 -18.15 -12.63 -2.03
C ARG A 36 -17.13 -11.81 -1.25
N GLU A 37 -17.59 -10.87 -0.42
CA GLU A 37 -16.71 -10.08 0.43
C GLU A 37 -16.07 -10.92 1.53
N THR A 38 -16.82 -11.89 2.05
CA THR A 38 -16.33 -12.87 3.04
C THR A 38 -15.27 -13.77 2.45
N GLU A 39 -15.47 -14.30 1.23
CA GLU A 39 -14.47 -15.09 0.51
C GLU A 39 -13.16 -14.32 0.31
N ARG A 40 -13.25 -13.04 -0.10
CA ARG A 40 -12.06 -12.17 -0.25
C ARG A 40 -11.35 -11.94 1.08
N LEU A 41 -12.11 -11.71 2.15
CA LEU A 41 -11.58 -11.48 3.49
C LEU A 41 -10.85 -12.74 4.01
N VAL A 42 -11.42 -13.93 3.79
CA VAL A 42 -10.78 -15.21 4.12
C VAL A 42 -9.54 -15.44 3.27
N GLN A 43 -9.60 -15.15 1.97
CA GLN A 43 -8.44 -15.27 1.07
C GLN A 43 -7.28 -14.40 1.55
N TYR A 44 -7.56 -13.17 1.97
CA TYR A 44 -6.57 -12.25 2.53
C TYR A 44 -5.99 -12.76 3.86
N ALA A 45 -6.81 -13.39 4.71
CA ALA A 45 -6.35 -13.95 5.99
C ALA A 45 -5.48 -15.20 5.82
N LEU A 46 -5.79 -16.07 4.84
CA LEU A 46 -5.04 -17.30 4.56
C LEU A 46 -3.76 -17.05 3.74
N ARG A 47 -3.83 -16.08 2.85
CA ARG A 47 -2.74 -15.67 1.98
C ARG A 47 -2.67 -14.16 2.04
N PRO A 48 -2.12 -13.59 3.14
CA PRO A 48 -1.80 -12.18 3.14
C PRO A 48 -0.94 -11.96 1.89
N PRO A 49 -1.34 -11.03 0.99
CA PRO A 49 -0.49 -10.71 -0.13
C PRO A 49 0.88 -10.42 0.45
N LYS A 50 1.90 -11.16 0.01
CA LYS A 50 3.28 -10.83 0.38
C LYS A 50 3.42 -9.36 0.07
N GLU A 51 3.60 -8.56 1.11
CA GLU A 51 4.06 -7.19 0.97
C GLU A 51 5.29 -7.33 0.07
N GLN A 52 5.15 -6.89 -1.17
CA GLN A 52 6.28 -6.90 -2.09
C GLN A 52 7.27 -6.00 -1.38
N ALA A 53 8.32 -6.60 -0.83
CA ALA A 53 9.42 -5.86 -0.27
C ALA A 53 9.77 -4.80 -1.33
N PRO A 54 9.82 -3.51 -0.94
CA PRO A 54 10.17 -2.48 -1.90
C PRO A 54 11.44 -2.96 -2.60
N PRO A 55 11.49 -2.92 -3.94
CA PRO A 55 12.68 -3.35 -4.66
C PRO A 55 13.87 -2.66 -4.00
N ARG A 56 14.90 -3.45 -3.65
CA ARG A 56 16.10 -2.91 -3.00
C ARG A 56 16.51 -1.67 -3.80
N PRO A 57 16.63 -0.51 -3.16
CA PRO A 57 16.91 0.71 -3.87
C PRO A 57 18.23 0.51 -4.62
N ASP A 58 18.16 0.65 -5.93
CA ASP A 58 19.31 0.55 -6.80
C ASP A 58 20.35 1.57 -6.33
N ARG A 59 21.62 1.19 -6.22
CA ARG A 59 22.67 2.08 -5.70
C ARG A 59 22.79 3.34 -6.56
N ASP A 60 22.53 3.21 -7.86
CA ASP A 60 22.52 4.33 -8.78
C ASP A 60 21.35 5.27 -8.52
N VAL A 61 20.18 4.73 -8.17
CA VAL A 61 18.99 5.52 -7.81
C VAL A 61 19.19 6.25 -6.48
N LEU A 62 19.82 5.61 -5.50
CA LEU A 62 20.17 6.28 -4.24
C LEU A 62 21.14 7.44 -4.47
N ARG A 63 22.20 7.23 -5.26
CA ARG A 63 23.14 8.30 -5.57
C ARG A 63 22.47 9.49 -6.27
N LEU A 64 21.60 9.22 -7.25
CA LEU A 64 20.82 10.26 -7.93
C LEU A 64 19.86 10.97 -6.98
N GLN A 65 19.29 10.24 -6.01
CA GLN A 65 18.41 10.81 -5.01
C GLN A 65 19.16 11.77 -4.09
N ASP A 66 20.34 11.37 -3.60
CA ASP A 66 21.19 12.21 -2.75
C ASP A 66 21.68 13.45 -3.51
N GLU A 67 22.12 13.31 -4.76
CA GLU A 67 22.51 14.44 -5.61
C GLU A 67 21.36 15.43 -5.84
N LEU A 68 20.14 14.94 -6.12
CA LEU A 68 18.98 15.80 -6.27
C LEU A 68 18.57 16.46 -4.94
N ALA A 69 18.71 15.76 -3.82
CA ALA A 69 18.41 16.32 -2.51
C ALA A 69 19.37 17.46 -2.16
N ASP A 70 20.66 17.29 -2.43
CA ASP A 70 21.68 18.33 -2.21
C ASP A 70 21.48 19.55 -3.12
N LEU A 71 21.19 19.33 -4.40
CA LEU A 71 20.95 20.41 -5.37
C LEU A 71 19.70 21.21 -5.03
N LEU A 72 18.60 20.54 -4.70
CA LEU A 72 17.30 21.18 -4.45
C LEU A 72 17.14 21.67 -3.01
N GLY A 73 17.96 21.18 -2.07
CA GLY A 73 17.81 21.46 -0.64
C GLY A 73 16.49 20.92 -0.09
N ALA A 74 15.99 19.82 -0.65
CA ALA A 74 14.68 19.25 -0.35
C ALA A 74 14.76 17.72 -0.32
N GLN A 75 13.84 17.08 0.41
CA GLN A 75 13.78 15.62 0.42
C GLN A 75 13.25 15.12 -0.92
N VAL A 76 14.08 14.35 -1.62
CA VAL A 76 13.75 13.76 -2.92
C VAL A 76 13.60 12.25 -2.75
N ALA A 77 12.61 11.67 -3.41
CA ALA A 77 12.43 10.23 -3.53
C ALA A 77 12.24 9.84 -4.99
N ILE A 78 13.10 8.95 -5.50
CA ILE A 78 12.99 8.44 -6.87
C ILE A 78 12.33 7.07 -6.85
N ARG A 79 11.24 6.93 -7.61
CA ARG A 79 10.54 5.67 -7.85
C ARG A 79 10.66 5.29 -9.31
N ALA A 80 11.65 4.46 -9.63
CA ALA A 80 11.86 3.93 -10.98
C ALA A 80 11.30 2.50 -11.12
N ASN A 81 10.79 2.17 -12.30
CA ASN A 81 10.47 0.81 -12.68
C ASN A 81 11.68 0.14 -13.38
N GLN A 82 11.61 -1.18 -13.57
CA GLN A 82 12.69 -1.97 -14.19
C GLN A 82 12.99 -1.58 -15.65
N ARG A 83 12.16 -0.74 -16.29
CA ARG A 83 12.35 -0.24 -17.66
C ARG A 83 12.94 1.18 -17.70
N GLY A 84 13.36 1.73 -16.56
CA GLY A 84 13.94 3.06 -16.45
C GLY A 84 12.92 4.21 -16.43
N ALA A 85 11.63 3.94 -16.56
CA ALA A 85 10.60 4.96 -16.39
C ALA A 85 10.25 5.10 -14.91
N GLY A 86 10.09 6.33 -14.43
CA GLY A 86 9.88 6.57 -13.00
C GLY A 86 9.21 7.88 -12.69
N LYS A 87 9.11 8.15 -11.40
CA LYS A 87 8.63 9.41 -10.83
C LYS A 87 9.67 9.90 -9.84
N VAL A 88 9.88 11.21 -9.83
CA VAL A 88 10.63 11.91 -8.79
C VAL A 88 9.60 12.62 -7.92
N LEU A 89 9.61 12.32 -6.63
CA LEU A 89 8.80 13.00 -5.63
C LEU A 89 9.74 13.96 -4.89
N ILE A 90 9.34 15.23 -4.83
CA ILE A 90 10.07 16.25 -4.09
C ILE A 90 9.12 16.73 -3.00
N GLU A 91 9.49 16.52 -1.75
CA GLU A 91 8.70 16.97 -0.61
C GLU A 91 9.05 18.42 -0.28
N PHE A 92 8.01 19.24 -0.10
CA PHE A 92 8.11 20.63 0.31
C PHE A 92 7.06 20.90 1.41
N GLY A 93 7.40 21.77 2.36
CA GLY A 93 6.55 22.13 3.50
C GLY A 93 5.56 23.24 3.17
N ASP A 94 5.92 24.17 2.28
CA ASP A 94 5.09 25.30 1.88
C ASP A 94 5.33 25.72 0.42
N LEU A 95 4.49 26.64 -0.06
CA LEU A 95 4.56 27.12 -1.44
C LEU A 95 5.82 27.95 -1.73
N ASP A 96 6.37 28.64 -0.73
CA ASP A 96 7.59 29.43 -0.89
C ASP A 96 8.80 28.51 -1.12
N GLN A 97 8.86 27.39 -0.41
CA GLN A 97 9.86 26.34 -0.63
C GLN A 97 9.71 25.72 -2.02
N LEU A 98 8.48 25.47 -2.48
CA LEU A 98 8.23 24.99 -3.85
C LEU A 98 8.75 26.00 -4.89
N GLU A 99 8.50 27.30 -4.70
CA GLU A 99 9.05 28.33 -5.59
C GLU A 99 10.58 28.34 -5.60
N GLY A 100 11.22 28.21 -4.43
CA GLY A 100 12.67 28.10 -4.32
C GLY A 100 13.24 26.89 -5.07
N ILE A 101 12.57 25.74 -4.98
CA ILE A 101 12.93 24.53 -5.74
C ILE A 101 12.77 24.76 -7.25
N LEU A 102 11.68 25.39 -7.67
CA LEU A 102 11.43 25.70 -9.08
C LEU A 102 12.46 26.68 -9.67
N GLN A 103 12.95 27.64 -8.87
CA GLN A 103 14.01 28.54 -9.31
C GLN A 103 15.32 27.79 -9.57
N ARG A 104 15.69 26.85 -8.72
CA ARG A 104 16.90 26.02 -8.90
C ARG A 104 16.84 25.12 -10.13
N LEU A 105 15.65 24.67 -10.53
CA LEU A 105 15.45 23.84 -11.73
C LEU A 105 15.47 24.62 -13.05
N ARG A 106 15.26 25.95 -13.02
CA ARG A 106 15.18 26.79 -14.24
C ARG A 106 16.53 27.38 -14.67
N HIS A 107 17.54 27.30 -13.81
CA HIS A 107 18.90 27.76 -14.09
C HIS A 107 19.75 26.66 -14.74
#